data_AF-A0A6L8U3Q0-F1
#
_entry.id   AF-A0A6L8U3Q0-F1
#
_cell.length_a   1.000
_cell.length_b   1.000
_cell.length_c   1.000
_cell.angle_alpha   90.00
_cell.angle_beta   90.00
_cell.angle_gamma   90.00
#
_symmetry.space_group_name_H-M   'P 1'
#
loop_
_entity.id
_entity.type
_entity.pdbx_description
1 polymer ?
#
loop_
_entity_poly.entity_id
_entity_poly.type
_entity_poly.pdbx_seq_one_letter_code
_entity_poly.pdbx_strand_id
1 'polypeptide(L)'
;MKKYKVKIEPEALADIQEITDWYNEAQAGLGKRFQNTAIKQINSLNKDPQIYAIRYKEIRCVVIKKFPYMAHFYINDENNTVEVLAVISTDRNPKIWKEKTSKH
;
A
#
# COMPACT_ATOMS: atom_id res chain seq x y z
N MET A 1 0.68 8.03 22.33
CA MET A 1 1.20 7.46 21.06
C MET A 1 1.34 8.59 20.06
N LYS A 2 2.42 8.61 19.27
CA LYS A 2 2.69 9.64 18.26
C LYS A 2 1.70 9.45 17.11
N LYS A 3 1.03 10.52 16.68
CA LYS A 3 0.08 10.47 15.55
C LYS A 3 0.83 10.78 14.27
N TYR A 4 0.67 9.94 13.25
CA TYR A 4 1.27 10.14 11.95
C TYR A 4 0.25 10.67 10.94
N LYS A 5 0.68 11.53 10.01
CA LYS A 5 -0.07 11.84 8.80
C LYS A 5 0.16 10.71 7.79
N VAL A 6 -0.86 10.31 7.06
CA VAL A 6 -0.71 9.30 6.00
C VAL A 6 -0.71 10.04 4.67
N LYS A 7 0.38 9.87 3.91
CA LYS A 7 0.54 10.37 2.55
C LYS A 7 0.57 9.16 1.63
N ILE A 8 -0.25 9.18 0.59
CA ILE A 8 -0.27 8.14 -0.45
C ILE A 8 0.40 8.75 -1.66
N GLU A 9 1.51 8.16 -2.09
CA GLU A 9 2.20 8.64 -3.29
C GLU A 9 1.35 8.38 -4.55
N PRO A 10 1.52 9.21 -5.60
CA PRO A 10 0.79 9.04 -6.86
C PRO A 10 0.89 7.62 -7.43
N GLU A 11 2.03 6.97 -7.30
CA GLU A 11 2.27 5.59 -7.75
C GLU A 11 1.39 4.59 -7.00
N ALA A 12 1.27 4.73 -5.68
CA ALA A 12 0.38 3.90 -4.87
C ALA A 12 -1.10 4.16 -5.20
N LEU A 13 -1.47 5.40 -5.50
CA LEU A 13 -2.83 5.72 -5.96
C LEU A 13 -3.13 5.06 -7.31
N ALA A 14 -2.18 5.10 -8.25
CA ALA A 14 -2.30 4.43 -9.54
C ALA A 14 -2.44 2.90 -9.36
N ASP A 15 -1.60 2.28 -8.53
CA ASP A 15 -1.72 0.85 -8.21
C ASP A 15 -3.12 0.51 -7.65
N ILE A 16 -3.64 1.31 -6.70
CA ILE A 16 -4.98 1.10 -6.13
C ILE A 16 -6.06 1.19 -7.21
N GLN A 17 -5.95 2.16 -8.12
CA GLN A 17 -6.91 2.35 -9.21
C GLN A 17 -6.89 1.16 -10.18
N GLU A 18 -5.71 0.76 -10.66
CA GLU A 18 -5.54 -0.39 -11.57
C GLU A 18 -6.12 -1.69 -10.96
N ILE A 19 -5.84 -1.95 -9.68
CA ILE A 19 -6.37 -3.14 -9.00
C ILE A 19 -7.89 -3.05 -8.81
N THR A 20 -8.40 -1.84 -8.53
CA THR A 20 -9.84 -1.59 -8.40
C THR A 20 -10.55 -1.90 -9.71
N ASP A 21 -10.03 -1.41 -10.83
CA ASP A 21 -10.62 -1.62 -12.15
C ASP A 21 -10.58 -3.11 -12.53
N TRP A 22 -9.44 -3.78 -12.36
CA TRP A 22 -9.29 -5.21 -12.63
C TRP A 22 -10.29 -6.07 -11.85
N TYR A 23 -10.47 -5.81 -10.55
CA TYR A 23 -11.45 -6.53 -9.75
C TYR A 23 -12.89 -6.23 -10.17
N ASN A 24 -13.18 -5.00 -10.59
CA ASN A 24 -14.52 -4.61 -10.99
C ASN A 24 -14.91 -5.19 -12.36
N GLU A 25 -13.94 -5.36 -13.26
CA GLU A 25 -14.10 -6.11 -14.52
C GLU A 25 -14.38 -7.59 -14.25
N ALA A 26 -13.68 -8.21 -13.30
CA ALA A 26 -13.90 -9.59 -12.93
C ALA A 26 -15.28 -9.83 -12.28
N GLN A 27 -15.70 -8.91 -11.40
CA GLN A 27 -17.02 -8.93 -10.80
C GLN A 27 -17.44 -7.52 -10.37
N ALA A 28 -18.58 -7.06 -10.87
CA ALA A 28 -19.13 -5.76 -10.51
C ALA A 28 -19.22 -5.59 -8.98
N GLY A 29 -18.69 -4.47 -8.48
CA GLY A 29 -18.64 -4.13 -7.06
C GLY A 29 -17.46 -4.71 -6.28
N LEU A 30 -16.71 -5.68 -6.83
CA LEU A 30 -15.53 -6.24 -6.17
C LEU A 30 -14.38 -5.23 -6.11
N GLY A 31 -14.20 -4.41 -7.15
CA GLY A 31 -13.24 -3.30 -7.15
C GLY A 31 -13.53 -2.30 -6.03
N LYS A 32 -14.78 -1.88 -5.89
CA LYS A 32 -15.21 -0.99 -4.79
C LYS A 32 -14.91 -1.60 -3.41
N ARG A 33 -15.12 -2.91 -3.25
CA ARG A 33 -14.77 -3.63 -2.01
C ARG A 33 -13.27 -3.62 -1.75
N PHE A 34 -12.44 -3.80 -2.78
CA PHE A 34 -10.99 -3.69 -2.69
C PHE A 34 -10.58 -2.27 -2.26
N GLN A 35 -10.99 -1.25 -3.01
CA GLN A 35 -10.64 0.15 -2.79
C GLN A 35 -10.95 0.58 -1.35
N ASN A 36 -12.17 0.32 -0.88
CA ASN A 36 -12.59 0.64 0.48
C ASN A 36 -11.72 -0.06 1.53
N THR A 37 -11.35 -1.31 1.28
CA THR A 37 -10.51 -2.08 2.20
C THR A 37 -9.07 -1.56 2.21
N ALA A 38 -8.52 -1.24 1.05
CA ALA A 38 -7.17 -0.68 0.91
C ALA A 38 -7.04 0.68 1.60
N ILE A 39 -7.95 1.62 1.31
CA ILE A 39 -7.95 2.96 1.92
C ILE A 39 -8.10 2.86 3.44
N LYS A 40 -9.00 1.99 3.94
CA LYS A 40 -9.19 1.78 5.38
C LYS A 40 -7.93 1.25 6.06
N GLN A 41 -7.24 0.30 5.44
CA GLN A 41 -5.99 -0.27 5.94
C GLN A 41 -4.88 0.78 5.97
N ILE A 42 -4.67 1.50 4.87
CA ILE A 42 -3.66 2.54 4.73
C ILE A 42 -3.90 3.66 5.77
N ASN A 43 -5.13 4.13 5.91
CA ASN A 43 -5.45 5.17 6.89
C ASN A 43 -5.25 4.73 8.34
N SER A 44 -5.28 3.41 8.62
CA SER A 44 -5.01 2.90 9.97
C SER A 44 -3.55 3.05 10.40
N LEU A 45 -2.63 3.26 9.45
CA LEU A 45 -1.21 3.50 9.72
C LEU A 45 -0.97 4.81 10.48
N ASN A 46 -1.95 5.71 10.58
CA ASN A 46 -1.81 6.95 11.35
C ASN A 46 -1.67 6.73 12.88
N LYS A 47 -2.10 5.56 13.40
CA LYS A 47 -2.12 5.29 14.85
C LYS A 47 -0.83 4.69 15.36
N ASP A 48 -0.35 3.65 14.70
CA ASP A 48 0.82 2.90 15.14
C ASP A 48 1.50 2.19 13.95
N PRO A 49 2.20 2.95 13.09
CA PRO A 49 2.88 2.37 11.93
C PRO A 49 4.13 1.56 12.31
N GLN A 50 4.64 1.73 13.53
CA GLN A 50 5.87 1.10 13.99
C GLN A 50 5.69 -0.38 14.35
N ILE A 51 4.45 -0.85 14.58
CA ILE A 51 4.15 -2.28 14.85
C ILE A 51 4.47 -3.19 13.67
N TYR A 52 4.51 -2.66 12.46
CA TYR A 52 4.77 -3.43 11.26
C TYR A 52 6.28 -3.61 11.09
N ALA A 53 6.76 -4.85 11.11
CA ALA A 53 8.19 -5.12 10.94
C ALA A 53 8.73 -4.57 9.60
N ILE A 54 9.98 -4.11 9.64
CA ILE A 54 10.75 -3.76 8.44
C ILE A 54 10.98 -5.03 7.63
N ARG A 55 10.66 -5.00 6.34
CA ARG A 55 10.87 -6.13 5.41
C ARG A 55 12.17 -6.02 4.63
N TYR A 56 12.55 -4.83 4.20
CA TYR A 56 13.80 -4.55 3.50
C TYR A 56 14.12 -3.06 3.58
N LYS A 57 15.40 -2.70 3.67
CA LYS A 57 15.86 -1.31 3.90
C LYS A 57 15.09 -0.70 5.09
N GLU A 58 14.23 0.29 4.85
CA GLU A 58 13.36 0.93 5.84
C GLU A 58 11.86 0.70 5.54
N ILE A 59 11.56 -0.13 4.53
CA ILE A 59 10.20 -0.37 4.08
C ILE A 59 9.50 -1.37 4.99
N ARG A 60 8.28 -1.01 5.38
CA ARG A 60 7.32 -1.80 6.11
C ARG A 60 6.15 -2.13 5.19
N CYS A 61 5.40 -3.18 5.52
CA CYS A 61 4.28 -3.65 4.72
C CYS A 61 3.04 -3.87 5.59
N VAL A 62 1.88 -3.45 5.09
CA VAL A 62 0.58 -3.81 5.66
C VAL A 62 -0.23 -4.61 4.65
N VAL A 63 -0.80 -5.73 5.07
CA VAL A 63 -1.62 -6.61 4.22
C VAL A 63 -3.01 -6.01 4.05
N ILE A 64 -3.47 -5.91 2.80
CA ILE A 64 -4.86 -5.54 2.50
C ILE A 64 -5.75 -6.76 2.75
N LYS A 65 -6.26 -6.90 3.98
CA LYS A 65 -7.09 -8.03 4.44
C LYS A 65 -8.12 -8.45 3.37
N LYS A 66 -8.23 -9.77 3.16
CA LYS A 66 -9.13 -10.42 2.18
C LYS A 66 -8.75 -10.21 0.71
N PHE A 67 -7.59 -9.61 0.43
CA PHE A 67 -7.05 -9.44 -0.90
C PHE A 67 -5.55 -9.80 -0.89
N PRO A 68 -5.02 -10.42 -1.95
CA PRO A 68 -3.62 -10.84 -2.05
C PRO A 68 -2.74 -9.65 -2.43
N TYR A 69 -2.76 -8.58 -1.63
CA TYR A 69 -2.02 -7.34 -1.84
C TYR A 69 -1.47 -6.77 -0.53
N MET A 70 -0.35 -6.06 -0.63
CA MET A 70 0.30 -5.34 0.48
C MET A 70 0.59 -3.91 0.06
N ALA A 71 0.27 -2.96 0.95
CA ALA A 71 0.76 -1.60 0.83
C ALA A 71 2.16 -1.52 1.43
N HIS A 72 3.09 -1.00 0.64
CA HIS A 72 4.49 -0.78 1.01
C HIS A 72 4.65 0.68 1.41
N PHE A 73 5.21 0.90 2.60
CA PHE A 73 5.34 2.23 3.16
C PHE A 73 6.62 2.38 3.97
N TYR A 74 7.03 3.61 4.19
CA TYR A 74 8.06 3.93 5.18
C TYR A 74 7.54 5.00 6.15
N ILE A 75 8.26 5.16 7.25
CA ILE A 75 7.92 6.12 8.29
C ILE A 75 8.97 7.22 8.24
N ASN A 76 8.53 8.44 7.95
CA ASN A 76 9.34 9.64 8.07
C ASN A 76 9.13 10.22 9.47
N ASP A 77 10.07 9.94 10.38
CA ASP A 77 9.98 10.38 11.78
C ASP A 77 10.28 11.88 11.97
N GLU A 78 10.94 12.54 11.01
CA GLU A 78 11.24 13.98 11.04
C GLU A 78 9.97 14.81 10.94
N ASN A 79 9.05 14.40 10.05
CA ASN A 79 7.80 15.12 9.78
C ASN A 79 6.54 14.38 10.28
N ASN A 80 6.70 13.23 10.95
CA ASN A 80 5.61 12.36 11.41
C ASN A 80 4.67 11.92 10.30
N THR A 81 5.23 11.47 9.18
CA THR A 81 4.45 11.00 8.03
C THR A 81 4.70 9.53 7.77
N VAL A 82 3.64 8.81 7.42
CA VAL A 82 3.70 7.50 6.80
C VAL A 82 3.48 7.70 5.31
N GLU A 83 4.48 7.37 4.52
CA GLU A 83 4.46 7.53 3.07
C GLU A 83 4.25 6.17 2.43
N VAL A 84 3.08 5.99 1.81
CA VAL A 84 2.71 4.77 1.10
C VAL A 84 3.18 4.89 -0.34
N LEU A 85 4.17 4.06 -0.69
CA LEU A 85 4.90 4.13 -1.95
C LEU A 85 4.24 3.29 -3.06
N ALA A 86 3.70 2.13 -2.71
CA ALA A 86 3.12 1.20 -3.69
C ALA A 86 2.10 0.24 -3.06
N VAL A 87 1.19 -0.31 -3.87
CA VAL A 87 0.32 -1.44 -3.49
C VAL A 87 0.58 -2.61 -4.43
N ILE A 88 1.17 -3.68 -3.89
CA ILE A 88 1.74 -4.76 -4.70
C ILE A 88 1.08 -6.09 -4.33
N SER A 89 0.82 -6.94 -5.31
CA SER A 89 0.27 -8.28 -5.10
C SER A 89 1.24 -9.17 -4.32
N THR A 90 0.72 -9.98 -3.40
CA THR A 90 1.49 -10.99 -2.65
C THR A 90 1.83 -12.22 -3.47
N ASP A 91 1.08 -12.46 -4.55
CA ASP A 91 1.14 -13.70 -5.32
C ASP A 91 1.84 -13.51 -6.67
N ARG A 92 1.94 -12.26 -7.18
CA ARG A 92 2.67 -12.00 -8.43
C ARG A 92 4.17 -12.01 -8.20
N ASN A 93 4.82 -12.90 -8.95
CA ASN A 93 6.25 -13.12 -9.08
C ASN A 93 7.07 -11.79 -9.02
N PRO A 94 8.10 -11.66 -8.16
CA PRO A 94 8.89 -10.44 -7.96
C PRO A 94 9.60 -9.85 -9.20
N LYS A 95 9.45 -10.40 -10.40
CA LYS A 95 10.04 -9.86 -11.63
C LYS A 95 9.51 -8.48 -12.06
N ILE A 96 8.31 -8.06 -11.63
CA ILE A 96 7.75 -6.74 -11.97
C ILE A 96 8.50 -5.60 -11.22
N TRP A 97 9.20 -5.91 -10.12
CA TRP A 97 9.96 -4.91 -9.34
C TRP A 97 11.04 -4.19 -10.15
N LYS A 98 11.70 -4.88 -11.09
CA LYS A 98 12.80 -4.29 -11.86
C LYS A 98 12.36 -3.23 -12.88
N GLU A 99 11.09 -3.19 -13.26
CA GLU A 99 10.61 -2.21 -14.24
C GLU A 99 10.17 -0.90 -13.58
N LYS A 100 9.67 -0.94 -12.32
CA LYS A 100 9.21 0.25 -11.60
C LYS A 100 10.29 0.98 -10.81
N THR A 101 11.41 0.35 -10.44
CA THR A 101 12.49 1.00 -9.64
C THR A 101 13.62 1.63 -10.46
N SER A 102 13.55 1.65 -11.79
CA SER A 102 14.60 2.22 -12.65
C SER A 102 14.71 3.77 -12.60
N LYS A 103 13.99 4.43 -11.68
CA LYS A 103 13.98 5.88 -11.53
C LYS A 103 14.25 6.38 -10.11
N HIS A 104 14.70 5.55 -9.17
CA HIS A 104 15.13 6.00 -7.84
C HIS A 104 16.45 5.37 -7.44
#